data_AF-A0A938UYL7-F1
#
_entry.id   AF-A0A938UYL7-F1
#
_cell.length_a   1.000
_cell.length_b   1.000
_cell.length_c   1.000
_cell.angle_alpha   90.00
_cell.angle_beta   90.00
_cell.angle_gamma   90.00
#
_symmetry.space_group_name_H-M   'P 1'
#
loop_
_entity.id
_entity.type
_entity.pdbx_description
1 polymer ?
#
loop_
_entity_poly.entity_id
_entity_poly.type
_entity_poly.pdbx_seq_one_letter_code
_entity_poly.pdbx_strand_id
1 'polypeptide(L)'
;MTYAHVLSGGNGAITSFLDSPHGGRGNTPAMAQGASFRRIERNEPIGIDYGVGINGYVADQFRTLVIGELPDDLKRAHDFSLEIHSLFIKEAKPGISCSDLYHLISKKVQKTDLKEYFNGYGEGKV
;
A
#
# COMPACT_ATOMS: atom_id res chain seq x y z
N MET A 1 13.78 -12.54 7.88
CA MET A 1 13.26 -11.23 7.43
C MET A 1 13.56 -11.12 5.95
N THR A 2 12.55 -11.09 5.09
CA THR A 2 12.75 -10.87 3.65
C THR A 2 13.02 -9.38 3.43
N TYR A 3 14.10 -9.04 2.73
CA TYR A 3 14.49 -7.65 2.46
C TYR A 3 13.55 -6.92 1.48
N ALA A 4 12.64 -7.67 0.85
CA ALA A 4 11.57 -7.13 0.02
C ALA A 4 10.26 -7.88 0.30
N HIS A 5 9.17 -7.13 0.31
CA HIS A 5 7.79 -7.61 0.37
C HIS A 5 7.23 -7.57 -1.05
N VAL A 6 6.83 -8.71 -1.59
CA VAL A 6 6.26 -8.78 -2.95
C VAL A 6 4.85 -9.35 -2.86
N LEU A 7 3.88 -8.61 -3.39
CA LEU A 7 2.46 -8.92 -3.36
C LEU A 7 1.91 -8.89 -4.78
N SER A 8 0.94 -9.76 -5.09
CA SER A 8 0.27 -9.74 -6.39
C SER A 8 -1.21 -10.03 -6.28
N GLY A 9 -2.02 -9.21 -6.97
CA GLY A 9 -3.47 -9.33 -7.00
C GLY A 9 -4.09 -9.45 -5.62
N GLY A 10 -5.08 -10.35 -5.49
CA GLY A 10 -5.80 -10.57 -4.23
C GLY A 10 -4.93 -11.04 -3.06
N ASN A 11 -3.71 -11.57 -3.30
CA ASN A 11 -2.81 -11.93 -2.19
C ASN A 11 -2.46 -10.70 -1.35
N GLY A 12 -2.31 -9.52 -1.96
CA GLY A 12 -2.00 -8.28 -1.23
C GLY A 12 -3.05 -7.89 -0.19
N ALA A 13 -4.30 -8.31 -0.37
CA ALA A 13 -5.42 -8.00 0.51
C ALA A 13 -5.65 -9.05 1.61
N ILE A 14 -4.82 -10.09 1.71
CA ILE A 14 -4.92 -11.08 2.78
C ILE A 14 -4.37 -10.47 4.08
N THR A 15 -5.22 -10.38 5.10
CA THR A 15 -4.85 -9.94 6.45
C THR A 15 -3.82 -10.89 7.06
N SER A 16 -2.84 -10.30 7.75
CA SER A 16 -1.70 -10.98 8.36
C SER A 16 -1.54 -10.52 9.82
N PHE A 17 -0.45 -10.91 10.48
CA PHE A 17 -0.10 -10.48 11.82
C PHE A 17 0.38 -9.02 11.89
N LEU A 18 0.79 -8.41 10.76
CA LEU A 18 1.22 -7.02 10.72
C LEU A 18 0.00 -6.09 10.69
N ASP A 19 0.01 -5.06 11.54
CA ASP A 19 -0.97 -3.97 11.55
C ASP A 19 -0.77 -3.05 10.33
N SER A 20 -1.21 -3.53 9.17
CA SER A 20 -1.02 -2.88 7.87
C SER A 20 -2.19 -3.20 6.94
N PRO A 21 -2.57 -2.27 6.04
CA PRO A 21 -3.64 -2.51 5.07
C PRO A 21 -3.29 -3.56 4.00
N HIS A 22 -2.02 -3.98 3.93
CA HIS A 22 -1.54 -5.00 3.03
C HIS A 22 -0.72 -6.05 3.77
N GLY A 23 -0.97 -7.33 3.47
CA GLY A 23 -0.35 -8.45 4.18
C GLY A 23 0.29 -9.45 3.23
N GLY A 24 -0.52 -10.35 2.68
CA GLY A 24 -0.04 -11.49 1.89
C GLY A 24 -0.05 -12.78 2.70
N ARG A 25 -0.39 -13.89 2.03
CA ARG A 25 -0.39 -15.22 2.64
C ARG A 25 0.99 -15.65 3.15
N GLY A 26 2.05 -15.15 2.52
CA GLY A 26 3.39 -15.61 2.80
C GLY A 26 3.68 -17.02 2.26
N ASN A 27 4.89 -17.51 2.52
CA ASN A 27 5.33 -18.84 2.06
C ASN A 27 4.90 -19.95 3.02
N THR A 28 4.80 -19.66 4.31
CA THR A 28 4.41 -20.59 5.38
C THR A 28 3.68 -19.82 6.49
N PRO A 29 2.93 -20.49 7.39
CA PRO A 29 2.35 -19.84 8.55
C PRO A 29 3.37 -19.13 9.47
N ALA A 30 4.64 -19.57 9.47
CA ALA A 30 5.71 -18.93 10.24
C ALA A 30 6.23 -17.64 9.58
N MET A 31 6.00 -17.46 8.28
CA MET A 31 6.22 -16.20 7.56
C MET A 31 4.92 -15.85 6.83
N ALA A 32 3.86 -15.59 7.58
CA ALA A 32 2.50 -15.36 7.07
C ALA A 32 2.32 -13.95 6.48
N GLN A 33 3.28 -13.45 5.71
CA GLN A 33 3.28 -12.12 5.12
C GLN A 33 4.09 -12.12 3.81
N GLY A 34 3.59 -11.42 2.79
CA GLY A 34 4.35 -11.17 1.56
C GLY A 34 4.19 -12.18 0.46
N ALA A 35 5.32 -12.48 -0.19
CA ALA A 35 5.40 -13.37 -1.33
C ALA A 35 4.81 -14.74 -0.97
N SER A 36 4.21 -15.39 -1.95
CA SER A 36 3.72 -16.76 -1.83
C SER A 36 4.12 -17.54 -3.07
N PHE A 37 3.75 -18.83 -3.12
CA PHE A 37 3.96 -19.67 -4.30
C PHE A 37 2.97 -19.36 -5.45
N ARG A 38 2.10 -18.36 -5.29
CA ARG A 38 1.20 -17.91 -6.36
C ARG A 38 2.01 -17.32 -7.51
N ARG A 39 1.66 -17.72 -8.74
CA ARG A 39 2.17 -17.10 -9.95
C ARG A 39 1.56 -15.71 -10.12
N ILE A 40 2.39 -14.73 -10.49
CA ILE A 40 1.93 -13.40 -10.87
C ILE A 40 1.18 -13.49 -12.20
N GLU A 41 -0.03 -12.94 -12.23
CA GLU A 41 -0.90 -12.92 -13.41
C GLU A 41 -0.82 -11.57 -14.14
N ARG A 42 -1.39 -11.51 -15.35
CA ARG A 42 -1.58 -10.25 -16.06
C ARG A 42 -2.74 -9.46 -15.47
N ASN A 43 -2.73 -8.15 -15.67
CA ASN A 43 -3.83 -7.23 -15.35
C ASN A 43 -4.18 -7.16 -13.85
N GLU A 44 -3.20 -7.39 -12.98
CA GLU A 44 -3.34 -7.26 -11.53
C GLU A 44 -2.21 -6.39 -10.96
N PRO A 45 -2.43 -5.74 -9.80
CA PRO A 45 -1.39 -4.96 -9.16
C PRO A 45 -0.31 -5.88 -8.60
N ILE A 46 0.94 -5.46 -8.76
CA ILE A 46 2.12 -6.06 -8.17
C ILE A 46 2.72 -5.02 -7.22
N GLY A 47 2.62 -5.25 -5.92
CA GLY A 47 3.24 -4.41 -4.90
C GLY A 47 4.64 -4.90 -4.59
N ILE A 48 5.61 -4.00 -4.62
CA ILE A 48 6.99 -4.26 -4.15
C ILE A 48 7.32 -3.23 -3.09
N ASP A 49 7.47 -3.67 -1.85
CA ASP A 49 7.94 -2.88 -0.71
C ASP A 49 9.36 -3.30 -0.36
N TYR A 50 10.29 -2.36 -0.23
CA TYR A 50 11.65 -2.70 0.16
C TYR A 50 12.38 -1.53 0.81
N GLY A 51 13.10 -1.87 1.87
CA GLY A 51 14.02 -0.94 2.53
C GLY A 51 15.41 -0.98 1.88
N VAL A 52 16.10 0.16 1.90
CA VAL A 52 17.49 0.29 1.45
C VAL A 52 18.32 0.96 2.53
N GLY A 53 19.48 0.38 2.83
CA GLY A 53 20.48 0.94 3.76
C GLY A 53 21.75 1.35 3.02
N ILE A 54 22.10 2.64 3.03
CA ILE A 54 23.34 3.15 2.41
C ILE A 54 24.04 4.07 3.41
N ASN A 55 25.29 3.74 3.78
CA ASN A 55 26.14 4.56 4.66
C ASN A 55 25.47 4.98 5.98
N GLY A 56 24.66 4.10 6.58
CA GLY A 56 23.92 4.38 7.82
C GLY A 56 22.58 5.09 7.62
N TYR A 57 22.20 5.48 6.40
CA TYR A 57 20.87 5.99 6.07
C TYR A 57 19.95 4.85 5.67
N VAL A 58 18.71 4.90 6.17
CA VAL A 58 17.65 3.95 5.81
C VAL A 58 16.60 4.70 4.99
N ALA A 59 16.22 4.12 3.86
CA ALA A 59 15.10 4.55 3.05
C ALA A 59 14.08 3.41 2.95
N ASP A 60 12.83 3.77 2.80
CA ASP A 60 11.71 2.85 2.61
C ASP A 60 10.93 3.25 1.36
N GLN A 61 10.47 2.27 0.58
CA GLN A 61 9.68 2.55 -0.61
C GLN A 61 8.79 1.40 -1.02
N PHE A 62 7.54 1.77 -1.33
CA PHE A 62 6.58 0.92 -2.01
C PHE A 62 6.46 1.32 -3.49
N ARG A 63 6.34 0.33 -4.38
CA ARG A 63 6.04 0.53 -5.81
C ARG A 63 4.91 -0.39 -6.24
N THR A 64 3.94 0.16 -6.95
CA THR A 64 2.90 -0.59 -7.63
C THR A 64 3.26 -0.74 -9.11
N LEU A 65 3.28 -1.98 -9.60
CA LEU A 65 3.54 -2.33 -10.98
C LEU A 65 2.36 -3.13 -11.54
N VAL A 66 2.29 -3.27 -12.87
CA VAL A 66 1.30 -4.13 -13.55
C VAL A 66 1.93 -4.73 -14.80
N ILE A 67 1.59 -6.00 -15.09
CA ILE A 67 1.89 -6.61 -16.39
C ILE A 67 0.61 -6.55 -17.23
N GLY A 68 0.55 -5.64 -18.20
CA GLY A 68 -0.67 -5.32 -18.94
C GLY A 68 -1.36 -4.08 -18.38
N GLU A 69 -2.68 -4.13 -18.23
CA GLU A 69 -3.49 -2.97 -17.80
C GLU A 69 -4.32 -3.33 -16.57
N LEU A 70 -4.43 -2.40 -15.62
CA LEU A 70 -5.32 -2.58 -14.48
C LEU A 70 -6.78 -2.38 -14.91
N PRO A 71 -7.72 -3.16 -14.34
CA PRO A 71 -9.14 -2.82 -14.37
C PRO A 71 -9.40 -1.38 -13.92
N ASP A 72 -10.43 -0.74 -14.49
CA ASP A 72 -10.72 0.68 -14.32
C ASP A 72 -10.90 1.10 -12.85
N ASP A 73 -11.50 0.25 -12.03
CA ASP A 73 -11.69 0.47 -10.60
C ASP A 73 -10.36 0.52 -9.84
N LEU A 74 -9.45 -0.43 -10.10
CA LEU A 74 -8.11 -0.46 -9.52
C LEU A 74 -7.25 0.69 -10.04
N LYS A 75 -7.35 1.02 -11.33
CA LYS A 75 -6.66 2.18 -11.90
C LYS A 75 -7.12 3.47 -11.22
N ARG A 76 -8.43 3.66 -11.06
CA ARG A 76 -9.01 4.83 -10.38
C ARG A 76 -8.59 4.91 -8.92
N ALA A 77 -8.53 3.78 -8.21
CA ALA A 77 -8.02 3.73 -6.84
C ALA A 77 -6.53 4.10 -6.76
N HIS A 78 -5.71 3.63 -7.70
CA HIS A 78 -4.29 3.98 -7.78
C HIS A 78 -4.07 5.46 -8.11
N ASP A 79 -4.81 6.01 -9.08
CA ASP A 79 -4.72 7.43 -9.45
C ASP A 79 -5.13 8.33 -8.27
N PHE A 80 -6.14 7.92 -7.50
CA PHE A 80 -6.54 8.62 -6.27
C PHE A 80 -5.46 8.54 -5.17
N SER A 81 -4.78 7.40 -5.04
CA SER A 81 -3.64 7.25 -4.12
C SER A 81 -2.51 8.23 -4.49
N LEU A 82 -2.19 8.37 -5.78
CA LEU A 82 -1.21 9.36 -6.27
C LEU A 82 -1.65 10.80 -5.98
N GLU A 83 -2.94 11.11 -6.11
CA GLU A 83 -3.48 12.43 -5.79
C GLU A 83 -3.31 12.75 -4.30
N ILE A 84 -3.63 11.79 -3.40
CA ILE A 84 -3.43 11.94 -1.96
C ILE A 84 -1.95 12.12 -1.63
N HIS A 85 -1.08 11.33 -2.24
CA HIS A 85 0.36 11.41 -2.00
C HIS A 85 0.93 12.77 -2.44
N SER A 86 0.47 13.29 -3.59
CA SER A 86 0.85 14.61 -4.09
C SER A 86 0.38 15.73 -3.15
N LEU A 87 -0.84 15.61 -2.61
CA LEU A 87 -1.35 16.54 -1.60
C LEU A 87 -0.53 16.47 -0.31
N PHE A 88 -0.17 15.27 0.16
CA PHE A 88 0.68 15.09 1.33
C PHE A 88 2.02 15.80 1.15
N ILE A 89 2.71 15.56 0.03
CA ILE A 89 4.01 16.19 -0.28
C ILE A 89 3.91 17.72 -0.29
N LYS A 90 2.83 18.26 -0.86
CA LYS A 90 2.61 19.71 -0.93
C LYS A 90 2.43 20.35 0.45
N GLU A 91 1.74 19.67 1.36
CA GLU A 91 1.35 20.23 2.66
C GLU A 91 2.34 19.89 3.78
N ALA A 92 3.15 18.84 3.63
CA ALA A 92 4.17 18.44 4.57
C ALA A 92 5.34 19.44 4.59
N LYS A 93 5.27 20.41 5.51
CA LYS A 93 6.26 21.48 5.70
C LYS A 93 6.48 21.78 7.19
N PRO A 94 7.59 22.46 7.57
CA PRO A 94 7.85 22.81 8.96
C PRO A 94 6.66 23.53 9.61
N GLY A 95 6.33 23.12 10.84
CA GLY A 95 5.22 23.67 11.62
C GLY A 95 3.86 22.98 11.41
N ILE A 96 3.74 22.05 10.47
CA ILE A 96 2.54 21.23 10.28
C ILE A 96 2.68 19.91 11.04
N SER A 97 1.66 19.54 11.82
CA SER A 97 1.66 18.28 12.55
C SER A 97 1.22 17.10 11.68
N CYS A 98 1.68 15.89 12.01
CA CYS A 98 1.24 14.66 11.33
C CYS A 98 -0.28 14.46 11.45
N SER A 99 -0.88 14.87 12.59
CA SER A 99 -2.32 14.80 12.83
C SER A 99 -3.09 15.69 11.86
N ASP A 100 -2.61 16.92 11.62
CA ASP A 100 -3.25 17.85 10.68
C ASP A 100 -3.22 17.32 9.25
N LEU A 101 -2.08 16.75 8.83
CA LEU A 101 -1.96 16.11 7.52
C LEU A 101 -2.92 14.92 7.38
N TYR A 102 -2.99 14.07 8.40
CA TYR A 102 -3.93 12.94 8.41
C TYR A 102 -5.38 13.41 8.31
N HIS A 103 -5.79 14.40 9.13
CA HIS A 103 -7.15 14.91 9.11
C HIS A 103 -7.50 15.62 7.79
N LEU A 104 -6.55 16.31 7.17
CA LEU A 104 -6.71 16.88 5.84
C LEU A 104 -7.02 15.80 4.80
N ILE A 105 -6.20 14.75 4.76
CA ILE A 105 -6.36 13.64 3.81
C ILE A 105 -7.65 12.89 4.09
N SER A 106 -7.91 12.53 5.35
CA SER A 106 -9.11 11.83 5.77
C SER A 106 -10.38 12.59 5.34
N LYS A 107 -10.45 13.92 5.56
CA LYS A 107 -11.57 14.76 5.08
C LYS A 107 -11.76 14.72 3.56
N LYS A 108 -10.67 14.60 2.79
CA LYS A 108 -10.73 14.47 1.33
C LYS A 108 -11.27 13.10 0.93
N VAL A 109 -10.75 12.03 1.53
CA VAL A 109 -11.17 10.64 1.27
C VAL A 109 -12.66 10.44 1.59
N GLN A 110 -13.15 10.98 2.71
CA GLN A 110 -14.55 10.82 3.14
C GLN A 110 -15.59 11.34 2.13
N LYS A 111 -15.17 12.16 1.15
CA LYS A 111 -16.02 12.69 0.08
C LYS A 111 -16.03 11.83 -1.18
N THR A 112 -15.37 10.68 -1.14
CA THR A 112 -15.25 9.75 -2.27
C THR A 112 -15.93 8.42 -1.95
N ASP A 113 -16.21 7.66 -2.98
CA ASP A 113 -16.63 6.26 -2.87
C ASP A 113 -15.50 5.32 -2.43
N LEU A 114 -14.25 5.80 -2.36
CA LEU A 114 -13.08 5.04 -1.92
C LEU A 114 -12.88 5.05 -0.40
N LYS A 115 -13.71 5.77 0.36
CA LYS A 115 -13.60 5.91 1.83
C LYS A 115 -13.58 4.58 2.59
N GLU A 116 -14.25 3.57 2.08
CA GLU A 116 -14.27 2.25 2.71
C GLU A 116 -12.92 1.53 2.60
N TYR A 117 -12.10 1.88 1.60
CA TYR A 117 -10.80 1.26 1.31
C TYR A 117 -9.60 2.06 1.83
N PHE A 118 -9.83 3.24 2.42
CA PHE A 118 -8.75 4.03 3.00
C PHE A 118 -8.20 3.36 4.25
N ASN A 119 -6.88 3.17 4.27
CA ASN A 119 -6.16 2.36 5.27
C ASN A 119 -6.70 0.93 5.40
N GLY A 120 -7.04 0.29 4.29
CA GLY A 120 -7.46 -1.11 4.26
C GLY A 120 -8.97 -1.28 4.21
N TYR A 121 -9.43 -2.53 4.31
CA TYR A 121 -10.83 -2.91 4.12
C TYR A 121 -11.20 -4.11 5.00
N GLY A 122 -12.44 -4.14 5.48
CA GLY A 122 -12.95 -5.24 6.32
C GLY A 122 -12.09 -5.45 7.56
N GLU A 123 -11.68 -6.69 7.81
CA GLU A 123 -10.81 -7.09 8.93
C GLU A 123 -9.39 -6.53 8.85
N GLY A 124 -8.94 -6.09 7.66
CA GLY A 124 -7.61 -5.53 7.44
C GLY A 124 -7.55 -4.00 7.51
N LYS A 125 -8.54 -3.34 8.14
CA LYS A 125 -8.60 -1.89 8.25
C LYS A 125 -7.85 -1.39 9.49
N VAL A 126 -7.02 -0.36 9.31
CA VAL A 126 -6.15 0.24 10.35
C VAL A 126 -6.37 1.74 10.55
#